data_AF-A0A8B7NMV0-F1
#
_entry.id   AF-A0A8B7NMV0-F1
#
_cell.length_a   1.000
_cell.length_b   1.000
_cell.length_c   1.000
_cell.angle_alpha   90.00
_cell.angle_beta   90.00
_cell.angle_gamma   90.00
#
_symmetry.space_group_name_H-M   'P 1'
#
loop_
_entity.id
_entity.type
_entity.pdbx_description
1 polymer ?
#
loop_
_entity_poly.entity_id
_entity_poly.type
_entity_poly.pdbx_seq_one_letter_code
_entity_poly.pdbx_strand_id
1 'polypeptide(L)'
;MITQAAEKVKINLSSQVKDRIQIECLSQGQDLDLGLTRNRLELLCADIFDETLQCVDTAIANAGMATDEIHEVVLVSGSARIPELQKRLKEKFPTKEIKMTINPAEAVVYGAAVQAAMLNNDRSVEDIQLSDVTPLSLGEDIERMMVEMKDIDEKEDQHRALMDASASLEETIVKKKDLLERKKGLKKISQKGYEKIKKVCEEAEVWLEAHGDASKDEFDDKEQQFNESFSELLADLSF
;
A
#
# COMPACT_ATOMS: atom_id res chain seq x y z
N MET A 1 0.35 14.95 3.89
CA MET A 1 0.60 16.20 3.15
C MET A 1 2.05 16.67 3.29
N ILE A 2 2.52 17.07 4.48
CA ILE A 2 3.92 17.54 4.68
C ILE A 2 4.95 16.49 4.23
N THR A 3 4.80 15.24 4.66
CA THR A 3 5.75 14.16 4.34
C THR A 3 5.90 13.93 2.84
N GLN A 4 4.81 13.98 2.08
CA GLN A 4 4.84 13.81 0.63
C GLN A 4 5.53 14.98 -0.08
N ALA A 5 5.28 16.21 0.38
CA ALA A 5 5.94 17.40 -0.15
C ALA A 5 7.44 17.40 0.16
N ALA A 6 7.81 16.99 1.38
CA ALA A 6 9.21 16.82 1.79
C ALA A 6 9.91 15.73 0.95
N GLU A 7 9.26 14.59 0.71
CA GLU A 7 9.80 13.52 -0.12
C GLU A 7 10.07 14.00 -1.55
N LYS A 8 9.12 14.72 -2.15
CA LYS A 8 9.26 15.29 -3.49
C LYS A 8 10.47 16.24 -3.57
N VAL A 9 10.61 17.13 -2.59
CA VAL A 9 11.74 18.07 -2.53
C VAL A 9 13.06 17.33 -2.31
N LYS A 10 13.11 16.31 -1.44
CA LYS A 10 14.30 15.47 -1.24
C LYS A 10 14.75 14.80 -2.55
N ILE A 11 13.81 14.23 -3.32
CA ILE A 11 14.09 13.63 -4.62
C ILE A 11 14.62 14.69 -5.59
N ASN A 12 13.97 15.85 -5.70
CA ASN A 12 14.40 16.92 -6.60
C ASN A 12 15.79 17.44 -6.27
N LEU A 13 16.10 17.65 -4.98
CA LEU A 13 17.41 18.11 -4.50
C LEU A 13 18.54 17.11 -4.78
N SER A 14 18.24 15.85 -5.09
CA SER A 14 19.25 14.87 -5.55
C SER A 14 19.80 15.23 -6.94
N SER A 15 19.07 15.99 -7.75
CA SER A 15 19.50 16.47 -9.08
C SER A 15 19.66 18.00 -9.15
N GLN A 16 18.88 18.75 -8.36
CA GLN A 16 18.86 20.21 -8.34
C GLN A 16 19.60 20.77 -7.12
N VAL A 17 20.03 22.03 -7.19
CA VAL A 17 20.75 22.70 -6.09
C VAL A 17 19.77 23.33 -5.08
N LYS A 18 18.57 23.68 -5.52
CA LYS A 18 17.52 24.31 -4.72
C LYS A 18 16.15 23.87 -5.21
N ASP A 19 15.19 23.84 -4.30
CA ASP A 19 13.78 23.59 -4.58
C ASP A 19 12.90 24.27 -3.49
N ARG A 20 11.58 24.19 -3.61
CA ARG A 20 10.63 24.78 -2.64
C ARG A 20 9.56 23.78 -2.21
N ILE A 21 9.27 23.75 -0.92
CA ILE A 21 8.12 23.06 -0.35
C ILE A 21 6.95 24.05 -0.38
N GLN A 22 5.91 23.72 -1.16
CA GLN A 22 4.68 24.50 -1.26
C GLN A 22 3.48 23.64 -0.84
N ILE A 23 2.75 24.07 0.19
CA ILE A 23 1.56 23.41 0.70
C ILE A 23 0.50 24.46 1.01
N GLU A 24 -0.63 24.40 0.31
CA GLU A 24 -1.76 25.30 0.55
C GLU A 24 -2.52 24.92 1.82
N CYS A 25 -2.98 25.92 2.56
CA CYS A 25 -3.84 25.79 3.74
C CYS A 25 -3.34 24.75 4.76
N LEU A 26 -2.03 24.73 5.03
CA LEU A 26 -1.42 23.77 5.94
C LEU A 26 -2.00 23.82 7.36
N SER A 27 -2.22 25.03 7.89
CA SER A 27 -2.82 25.22 9.22
C SER A 27 -3.57 26.54 9.30
N GLN A 28 -4.82 26.51 9.79
CA GLN A 28 -5.67 27.69 9.98
C GLN A 28 -5.77 28.58 8.72
N GLY A 29 -5.76 27.96 7.53
CA GLY A 29 -5.80 28.67 6.24
C GLY A 29 -4.49 29.35 5.84
N GLN A 30 -3.37 29.07 6.52
CA GLN A 30 -2.05 29.55 6.13
C GLN A 30 -1.33 28.56 5.23
N ASP A 31 -0.76 29.06 4.14
CA ASP A 31 0.08 28.30 3.23
C ASP A 31 1.51 28.16 3.80
N LEU A 32 2.17 27.05 3.49
CA LEU A 32 3.60 26.87 3.69
C LEU A 32 4.32 27.07 2.35
N ASP A 33 5.25 28.03 2.33
CA ASP A 33 6.18 28.21 1.22
C ASP A 33 7.61 28.33 1.77
N LEU A 34 8.37 27.23 1.68
CA LEU A 34 9.72 27.12 2.23
C LEU A 34 10.73 26.76 1.14
N GLY A 35 11.68 27.66 0.89
CA GLY A 35 12.83 27.36 0.02
C GLY A 35 13.88 26.52 0.74
N LEU A 36 14.34 25.45 0.08
CA LEU A 36 15.38 24.56 0.60
C LEU A 36 16.49 24.40 -0.44
N THR A 37 17.74 24.35 0.03
CA THR A 37 18.90 24.05 -0.81
C THR A 37 19.42 22.65 -0.52
N ARG A 38 20.12 22.06 -1.49
CA ARG A 38 20.76 20.75 -1.33
C ARG A 38 21.71 20.74 -0.13
N ASN A 39 22.58 21.75 -0.04
CA ASN A 39 23.51 21.88 1.10
C ASN A 39 22.76 21.93 2.44
N ARG A 40 21.65 22.66 2.52
CA ARG A 40 20.85 22.69 3.75
C ARG A 40 20.26 21.31 4.09
N LEU A 41 19.75 20.58 3.11
CA LEU A 41 19.29 19.21 3.30
C LEU A 41 20.43 18.30 3.78
N GLU A 42 21.59 18.38 3.13
CA GLU A 42 22.76 17.57 3.47
C GLU A 42 23.26 17.83 4.90
N LEU A 43 23.24 19.09 5.34
CA LEU A 43 23.55 19.46 6.73
C LEU A 43 22.52 18.94 7.74
N LEU A 44 21.24 18.90 7.37
CA LEU A 44 20.17 18.40 8.25
C LEU A 44 20.23 16.88 8.43
N CYS A 45 20.89 16.16 7.51
CA CYS A 45 21.00 14.70 7.53
C CYS A 45 22.46 14.22 7.74
N ALA A 46 23.35 15.11 8.19
CA ALA A 46 24.78 14.81 8.30
C ALA A 46 25.07 13.64 9.24
N ASP A 47 24.35 13.57 10.36
CA ASP A 47 24.38 12.50 11.34
C ASP A 47 23.95 11.15 10.73
N ILE A 48 22.88 11.14 9.94
CA ILE A 48 22.39 9.93 9.26
C ILE A 48 23.42 9.43 8.25
N PHE A 49 24.10 10.32 7.52
CA PHE A 49 25.18 9.93 6.61
C PHE A 49 26.40 9.37 7.36
N ASP A 50 26.73 9.94 8.52
CA ASP A 50 27.81 9.42 9.37
C ASP A 50 27.48 8.02 9.89
N GLU A 51 26.26 7.82 10.39
CA GLU A 51 25.76 6.51 10.84
C GLU A 51 25.80 5.48 9.70
N THR A 52 25.40 5.88 8.49
CA THR A 52 25.45 5.01 7.31
C THR A 52 26.88 4.51 7.02
N LEU A 53 27.89 5.38 7.15
CA LEU A 53 29.29 4.97 6.96
C LEU A 53 29.79 4.06 8.10
N GLN A 54 29.33 4.27 9.33
CA GLN A 54 29.66 3.39 10.46
C GLN A 54 29.13 1.97 10.23
N CYS A 55 27.94 1.82 9.63
CA CYS A 55 27.44 0.51 9.23
C CYS A 55 28.35 -0.17 8.20
N VAL A 56 28.88 0.59 7.23
CA VAL A 56 29.85 0.07 6.26
C VAL A 56 31.13 -0.39 6.95
N ASP A 57 31.66 0.41 7.88
CA ASP A 57 32.84 0.03 8.67
C ASP A 57 32.63 -1.25 9.49
N THR A 58 31.46 -1.36 10.12
CA THR A 58 31.08 -2.55 10.89
C THR A 58 30.98 -3.78 9.99
N ALA A 59 30.40 -3.64 8.79
CA ALA A 59 30.29 -4.73 7.83
C ALA A 59 31.67 -5.24 7.35
N ILE A 60 32.58 -4.31 7.05
CA ILE A 60 33.97 -4.64 6.65
C ILE A 60 34.69 -5.36 7.80
N ALA A 61 34.57 -4.84 9.03
CA ALA A 61 35.18 -5.44 10.21
C ALA A 61 34.65 -6.85 10.49
N ASN A 62 33.32 -7.06 10.37
CA ASN A 62 32.69 -8.36 10.56
C ASN A 62 33.11 -9.38 9.48
N ALA A 63 33.38 -8.91 8.26
CA ALA A 63 33.93 -9.73 7.19
C ALA A 63 35.41 -10.09 7.41
N GLY A 64 36.09 -9.44 8.36
CA GLY A 64 37.53 -9.62 8.60
C GLY A 64 38.41 -9.14 7.44
N MET A 65 37.90 -8.20 6.63
CA MET A 65 38.56 -7.68 5.43
C MET A 65 39.10 -6.27 5.67
N ALA A 66 40.12 -5.89 4.91
CA ALA A 66 40.54 -4.51 4.76
C ALA A 66 39.77 -3.80 3.64
N THR A 67 39.63 -2.48 3.73
CA THR A 67 38.85 -1.66 2.78
C THR A 67 39.39 -1.75 1.35
N ASP A 68 40.69 -1.97 1.17
CA ASP A 68 41.36 -2.12 -0.12
C ASP A 68 41.14 -3.51 -0.76
N GLU A 69 40.73 -4.51 0.00
CA GLU A 69 40.36 -5.85 -0.51
C GLU A 69 38.99 -5.86 -1.18
N ILE A 70 38.18 -4.81 -0.99
CA ILE A 70 36.90 -4.65 -1.68
C ILE A 70 37.16 -4.32 -3.14
N HIS A 71 36.60 -5.07 -4.08
CA HIS A 71 36.86 -4.86 -5.51
C HIS A 71 35.90 -3.82 -6.11
N GLU A 72 34.62 -3.90 -5.74
CA GLU A 72 33.55 -3.08 -6.31
C GLU A 72 32.57 -2.66 -5.23
N VAL A 73 31.99 -1.47 -5.39
CA VAL A 73 30.91 -0.97 -4.53
C VAL A 73 29.67 -0.80 -5.38
N VAL A 74 28.63 -1.59 -5.13
CA VAL A 74 27.36 -1.52 -5.87
C VAL A 74 26.34 -0.77 -5.01
N LEU A 75 25.82 0.34 -5.54
CA LEU A 75 24.78 1.11 -4.86
C LEU A 75 23.39 0.62 -5.26
N VAL A 76 22.66 0.15 -4.26
CA VAL A 76 21.27 -0.29 -4.36
C VAL A 76 20.42 0.64 -3.49
N SER A 77 19.15 0.86 -3.84
CA SER A 77 18.20 1.84 -3.26
C SER A 77 18.14 3.22 -3.92
N GLY A 78 16.94 3.82 -3.90
CA GLY A 78 16.67 5.16 -4.43
C GLY A 78 17.41 6.28 -3.69
N SER A 79 17.60 6.15 -2.37
CA SER A 79 18.36 7.13 -1.56
C SER A 79 19.85 7.15 -1.89
N ALA A 80 20.38 6.11 -2.54
CA ALA A 80 21.76 6.10 -3.01
C ALA A 80 22.03 7.10 -4.15
N ARG A 81 20.99 7.78 -4.66
CA ARG A 81 21.10 8.89 -5.62
C ARG A 81 21.47 10.22 -4.96
N ILE A 82 21.48 10.31 -3.63
CA ILE A 82 21.85 11.53 -2.91
C ILE A 82 23.35 11.82 -3.12
N PRO A 83 23.72 13.01 -3.64
CA PRO A 83 25.11 13.33 -3.98
C PRO A 83 26.10 13.26 -2.81
N GLU A 84 25.72 13.74 -1.63
CA GLU A 84 26.60 13.70 -0.44
C GLU A 84 26.97 12.28 -0.02
N LEU A 85 26.02 11.34 -0.04
CA LEU A 85 26.29 9.93 0.27
C LEU A 85 27.26 9.33 -0.75
N GLN A 86 27.04 9.57 -2.05
CA GLN A 86 27.95 9.10 -3.10
C GLN A 86 29.35 9.69 -2.96
N LYS A 87 29.46 10.98 -2.62
CA LYS A 87 30.73 11.65 -2.39
C LYS A 87 31.50 11.00 -1.23
N ARG A 88 30.84 10.83 -0.08
CA ARG A 88 31.43 10.20 1.10
C ARG A 88 31.88 8.76 0.83
N LEU A 89 31.10 7.99 0.07
CA LEU A 89 31.49 6.65 -0.34
C LEU A 89 32.70 6.66 -1.29
N LYS A 90 32.79 7.63 -2.21
CA LYS A 90 34.00 7.80 -3.06
C LYS A 90 35.23 8.16 -2.24
N GLU A 91 35.08 9.00 -1.23
CA GLU A 91 36.18 9.35 -0.30
C GLU A 91 36.64 8.14 0.51
N LYS A 92 35.70 7.28 0.93
CA LYS A 92 36.00 6.02 1.63
C LYS A 92 36.66 4.98 0.73
N PHE A 93 36.26 4.91 -0.53
CA PHE A 93 36.74 3.94 -1.52
C PHE A 93 37.39 4.63 -2.73
N PRO A 94 38.51 5.34 -2.56
CA PRO A 94 39.06 6.25 -3.58
C PRO A 94 39.54 5.54 -4.85
N THR A 95 39.92 4.26 -4.75
CA THR A 95 40.42 3.45 -5.87
C THR A 95 39.36 2.53 -6.46
N LYS A 96 38.14 2.54 -5.94
CA LYS A 96 37.09 1.57 -6.30
C LYS A 96 36.04 2.21 -7.18
N GLU A 97 35.53 1.42 -8.12
CA GLU A 97 34.42 1.85 -8.94
C GLU A 97 33.12 1.75 -8.14
N ILE A 98 32.39 2.87 -8.06
CA ILE A 98 31.03 2.89 -7.51
C ILE A 98 30.06 2.68 -8.66
N LYS A 99 29.44 1.50 -8.70
CA LYS A 99 28.53 1.08 -9.77
C LYS A 99 27.07 1.34 -9.40
N MET A 100 26.34 1.85 -10.38
CA MET A 100 24.88 1.97 -10.39
C MET A 100 24.29 1.33 -11.65
N THR A 101 24.98 0.32 -12.19
CA THR A 101 24.71 -0.28 -13.51
C THR A 101 23.37 -1.01 -13.58
N ILE A 102 22.89 -1.47 -12.42
CA ILE A 102 21.54 -2.00 -12.26
C ILE A 102 20.70 -0.89 -11.64
N ASN A 103 19.45 -0.73 -12.10
CA ASN A 103 18.52 0.21 -11.50
C ASN A 103 18.44 -0.05 -9.98
N PRO A 104 18.90 0.88 -9.12
CA PRO A 104 18.97 0.66 -7.69
C PRO A 104 17.61 0.36 -7.04
N ALA A 105 16.51 0.76 -7.68
CA ALA A 105 15.16 0.51 -7.19
C ALA A 105 14.65 -0.92 -7.49
N GLU A 106 15.22 -1.59 -8.50
CA GLU A 106 14.73 -2.88 -9.00
C GLU A 106 15.71 -4.02 -8.73
N ALA A 107 16.99 -3.73 -8.47
CA ALA A 107 18.02 -4.75 -8.25
C ALA A 107 17.62 -5.78 -7.18
N VAL A 108 17.03 -5.32 -6.07
CA VAL A 108 16.55 -6.20 -4.99
C VAL A 108 15.41 -7.10 -5.46
N VAL A 109 14.46 -6.54 -6.22
CA VAL A 109 13.30 -7.28 -6.73
C VAL A 109 13.72 -8.33 -7.74
N TYR A 110 14.65 -8.00 -8.64
CA TYR A 110 15.23 -8.95 -9.58
C TYR A 110 15.94 -10.09 -8.85
N GLY A 111 16.79 -9.79 -7.86
CA GLY A 111 17.45 -10.82 -7.05
C GLY A 111 16.46 -11.73 -6.33
N ALA A 112 15.41 -11.16 -5.74
CA ALA A 112 14.35 -11.92 -5.06
C ALA A 112 13.56 -12.82 -6.04
N ALA A 113 13.24 -12.32 -7.23
CA ALA A 113 12.54 -13.11 -8.26
C ALA A 113 13.39 -14.28 -8.76
N VAL A 114 14.69 -14.05 -8.97
CA VAL A 114 15.66 -15.10 -9.32
C VAL A 114 15.73 -16.16 -8.23
N GLN A 115 15.83 -15.74 -6.96
CA GLN A 115 15.84 -16.67 -5.82
C GLN A 115 14.53 -17.47 -5.71
N ALA A 116 13.38 -16.83 -5.93
CA ALA A 116 12.09 -17.50 -5.92
C ALA A 116 11.97 -18.54 -7.06
N ALA A 117 12.48 -18.22 -8.25
CA ALA A 117 12.51 -19.14 -9.37
C ALA A 117 13.39 -20.38 -9.07
N MET A 118 14.56 -20.18 -8.46
CA MET A 118 15.44 -21.27 -8.01
C MET A 118 14.77 -22.18 -6.98
N LEU A 119 14.11 -21.60 -5.96
CA LEU A 119 13.39 -22.37 -4.94
C LEU A 119 12.23 -23.19 -5.53
N ASN A 120 11.65 -22.72 -6.63
CA ASN A 120 10.62 -23.45 -7.39
C ASN A 120 11.19 -24.44 -8.42
N ASN A 121 12.52 -24.65 -8.46
CA ASN A 121 13.22 -25.50 -9.42
C ASN A 121 12.95 -25.09 -10.89
N ASP A 122 12.79 -23.80 -11.16
CA ASP A 122 12.63 -23.29 -12.52
C ASP A 122 13.96 -23.42 -13.28
N ARG A 123 13.93 -24.12 -14.43
CA ARG A 123 15.10 -24.40 -15.26
C ARG A 123 15.54 -23.22 -16.13
N SER A 124 14.78 -22.13 -16.13
CA SER A 124 15.13 -20.90 -16.86
C SER A 124 16.21 -20.08 -16.16
N VAL A 125 16.61 -20.45 -14.95
CA VAL A 125 17.60 -19.76 -14.13
C VAL A 125 18.80 -20.67 -13.89
N GLU A 126 20.01 -20.10 -13.93
CA GLU A 126 21.24 -20.80 -13.60
C GLU A 126 21.27 -21.19 -12.11
N ASP A 127 21.90 -22.31 -11.78
CA ASP A 127 22.02 -22.76 -10.40
C ASP A 127 23.07 -21.92 -9.66
N ILE A 128 22.62 -21.08 -8.72
CA ILE A 128 23.48 -20.22 -7.90
C ILE A 128 23.39 -20.68 -6.45
N GLN A 129 24.53 -21.02 -5.87
CA GLN A 129 24.61 -21.32 -4.44
C GLN A 129 24.82 -20.02 -3.64
N LEU A 130 23.81 -19.64 -2.85
CA LEU A 130 23.88 -18.53 -1.90
C LEU A 130 24.05 -19.06 -0.48
N SER A 131 25.03 -18.52 0.24
CA SER A 131 25.22 -18.75 1.67
C SER A 131 25.04 -17.43 2.39
N ASP A 132 24.00 -17.32 3.20
CA ASP A 132 23.69 -16.13 4.00
C ASP A 132 23.89 -16.42 5.49
N VAL A 133 24.11 -15.36 6.28
CA VAL A 133 24.22 -15.43 7.74
C VAL A 133 23.02 -14.73 8.33
N THR A 134 22.03 -15.51 8.76
CA THR A 134 20.83 -14.98 9.40
C THR A 134 21.01 -14.94 10.92
N PRO A 135 20.88 -13.77 11.59
CA PRO A 135 20.99 -13.70 13.04
C PRO A 135 19.80 -14.42 13.70
N LEU A 136 20.06 -15.18 14.78
CA LEU A 136 19.04 -15.96 15.48
C LEU A 136 17.82 -15.12 15.92
N SER A 137 18.06 -13.89 16.38
CA SER A 137 17.00 -12.96 16.80
C SER A 137 15.98 -12.68 15.70
N LEU A 138 16.42 -12.61 14.44
CA LEU A 138 15.52 -12.42 13.31
C LEU A 138 14.59 -13.62 13.11
N GLY A 139 15.09 -14.85 13.37
CA GLY A 139 14.28 -16.06 13.30
C GLY A 139 13.14 -16.06 14.33
N GLU A 140 13.44 -15.71 15.58
CA GLU A 140 12.44 -15.61 16.65
C GLU A 140 11.40 -14.52 16.38
N ASP A 141 11.85 -13.37 15.86
CA ASP A 141 10.96 -12.28 15.47
C ASP A 141 10.04 -12.67 14.30
N ILE A 142 10.56 -13.37 13.28
CA ILE A 142 9.77 -13.86 12.14
C ILE A 142 8.69 -14.83 12.63
N GLU A 143 9.02 -15.78 13.50
CA GLU A 143 8.03 -16.73 14.01
C GLU A 143 6.89 -16.03 14.74
N ARG A 144 7.20 -15.02 15.57
CA ARG A 144 6.19 -14.18 16.23
C ARG A 144 5.32 -13.43 15.21
N MET A 145 5.95 -12.81 14.20
CA MET A 145 5.23 -12.08 13.15
C MET A 145 4.32 -12.98 12.32
N MET A 146 4.71 -14.24 12.08
CA MET A 146 3.88 -15.20 11.34
C MET A 146 2.59 -15.57 12.10
N VAL A 147 2.60 -15.53 13.42
CA VAL A 147 1.37 -15.72 14.23
C VAL A 147 0.46 -14.51 14.07
N GLU A 148 1.01 -13.30 14.23
CA GLU A 148 0.25 -12.05 14.09
C GLU A 148 -0.33 -11.88 12.67
N MET A 149 0.39 -12.33 11.64
CA MET A 149 -0.05 -12.23 10.25
C MET A 149 -1.26 -13.11 9.95
N LYS A 150 -1.35 -14.31 10.55
CA LYS A 150 -2.53 -15.17 10.39
C LYS A 150 -3.79 -14.52 10.96
N ASP A 151 -3.67 -13.86 12.10
CA ASP A 151 -4.78 -13.13 12.72
C ASP A 151 -5.22 -11.93 11.86
N ILE A 152 -4.31 -11.34 11.07
CA ILE A 152 -4.61 -10.25 10.14
C ILE A 152 -5.29 -10.83 8.89
N ASP A 153 -4.75 -11.89 8.29
CA ASP A 153 -5.32 -12.54 7.11
C ASP A 153 -6.77 -12.98 7.38
N GLU A 154 -7.04 -13.58 8.54
CA GLU A 154 -8.39 -13.98 8.94
C GLU A 154 -9.35 -12.78 9.06
N LYS A 155 -8.87 -11.65 9.60
CA LYS A 155 -9.67 -10.42 9.70
C LYS A 155 -9.90 -9.77 8.34
N GLU A 156 -8.90 -9.78 7.45
CA GLU A 156 -9.03 -9.26 6.09
C GLU A 156 -10.01 -10.09 5.27
N ASP A 157 -9.98 -11.42 5.40
CA ASP A 157 -10.95 -12.31 4.75
C ASP A 157 -12.37 -12.07 5.26
N GLN A 158 -12.56 -11.89 6.58
CA GLN A 158 -13.85 -11.53 7.17
C GLN A 158 -14.33 -10.16 6.67
N HIS A 159 -13.45 -9.16 6.65
CA HIS A 159 -13.77 -7.82 6.17
C HIS A 159 -14.08 -7.80 4.67
N ARG A 160 -13.34 -8.57 3.86
CA ARG A 160 -13.62 -8.73 2.42
C ARG A 160 -14.97 -9.38 2.20
N ALA A 161 -15.27 -10.46 2.92
CA ALA A 161 -16.56 -11.15 2.82
C ALA A 161 -17.74 -10.26 3.23
N LEU A 162 -17.55 -9.40 4.26
CA LEU A 162 -18.53 -8.39 4.67
C LEU A 162 -18.74 -7.33 3.57
N MET A 163 -17.66 -6.80 3.01
CA MET A 163 -17.72 -5.80 1.93
C MET A 163 -18.41 -6.36 0.68
N ASP A 164 -18.14 -7.62 0.31
CA ASP A 164 -18.78 -8.29 -0.81
C ASP A 164 -20.29 -8.50 -0.57
N ALA A 165 -20.70 -8.90 0.65
CA ALA A 165 -22.11 -9.08 1.01
C ALA A 165 -22.88 -7.75 1.06
N SER A 166 -22.26 -6.71 1.65
CA SER A 166 -22.82 -5.36 1.67
C SER A 166 -23.04 -4.81 0.26
N ALA A 167 -22.04 -4.97 -0.62
CA ALA A 167 -22.14 -4.57 -2.02
C ALA A 167 -23.23 -5.35 -2.78
N SER A 168 -23.41 -6.65 -2.49
CA SER A 168 -24.49 -7.48 -3.06
C SER A 168 -25.87 -6.89 -2.74
N LEU A 169 -26.13 -6.59 -1.46
CA LEU A 169 -27.39 -6.02 -1.01
C LEU A 169 -27.66 -4.64 -1.63
N GLU A 170 -26.64 -3.77 -1.67
CA GLU A 170 -26.73 -2.46 -2.32
C GLU A 170 -27.09 -2.60 -3.81
N GLU A 171 -26.42 -3.51 -4.53
CA GLU A 171 -26.69 -3.77 -5.94
C GLU A 171 -28.13 -4.29 -6.15
N THR A 172 -28.60 -5.19 -5.29
CA THR A 172 -29.97 -5.73 -5.33
C THR A 172 -31.02 -4.64 -5.09
N ILE A 173 -30.78 -3.71 -4.16
CA ILE A 173 -31.66 -2.56 -3.90
C ILE A 173 -31.72 -1.64 -5.12
N VAL A 174 -30.58 -1.27 -5.69
CA VAL A 174 -30.50 -0.39 -6.86
C VAL A 174 -31.22 -1.03 -8.06
N LYS A 175 -30.93 -2.29 -8.38
CA LYS A 175 -31.61 -3.04 -9.47
C LYS A 175 -33.13 -3.02 -9.31
N LYS A 176 -33.63 -3.21 -8.09
CA LYS A 176 -35.07 -3.24 -7.81
C LYS A 176 -35.72 -1.87 -7.83
N LYS A 177 -35.03 -0.81 -7.38
CA LYS A 177 -35.48 0.57 -7.55
C LYS A 177 -35.64 0.93 -9.02
N ASP A 178 -34.68 0.56 -9.86
CA ASP A 178 -34.76 0.75 -11.31
C ASP A 178 -35.96 0.01 -11.92
N LEU A 179 -36.20 -1.23 -11.50
CA LEU A 179 -37.38 -2.00 -11.93
C LEU A 179 -38.70 -1.34 -11.50
N LEU A 180 -38.74 -0.77 -10.29
CA LEU A 180 -39.92 -0.06 -9.77
C LEU A 180 -40.23 1.20 -10.59
N GLU A 181 -39.22 2.02 -10.89
CA GLU A 181 -39.37 3.23 -11.73
C GLU A 181 -39.84 2.88 -13.14
N ARG A 182 -39.28 1.82 -13.75
CA ARG A 182 -39.74 1.32 -15.07
C ARG A 182 -41.20 0.89 -15.05
N LYS A 183 -41.64 0.14 -14.03
CA LYS A 183 -43.04 -0.31 -13.92
C LYS A 183 -44.02 0.84 -13.65
N LYS A 184 -43.61 1.87 -12.90
CA LYS A 184 -44.38 3.11 -12.72
C LYS A 184 -44.57 3.87 -14.04
N GLY A 185 -43.52 4.00 -14.86
CA GLY A 185 -43.60 4.60 -16.19
C GLY A 185 -44.58 3.88 -17.12
N LEU A 186 -44.73 2.56 -16.96
CA LEU A 186 -45.66 1.72 -17.71
C LEU A 186 -47.11 1.73 -17.15
N LYS A 187 -47.40 2.48 -16.08
CA LYS A 187 -48.70 2.51 -15.37
C LYS A 187 -49.21 1.12 -14.92
N LYS A 188 -48.30 0.17 -14.68
CA LYS A 188 -48.64 -1.21 -14.29
C LYS A 188 -48.82 -1.41 -12.78
N ILE A 189 -48.59 -0.37 -11.97
CA ILE A 189 -48.67 -0.41 -10.50
C ILE A 189 -49.52 0.77 -10.02
N SER A 190 -50.37 0.53 -9.01
CA SER A 190 -51.14 1.61 -8.37
C SER A 190 -50.23 2.55 -7.57
N GLN A 191 -50.60 3.84 -7.47
CA GLN A 191 -49.80 4.85 -6.76
C GLN A 191 -49.53 4.47 -5.28
N LYS A 192 -50.54 3.88 -4.63
CA LYS A 192 -50.45 3.36 -3.25
C LYS A 192 -49.50 2.17 -3.12
N GLY A 193 -49.37 1.38 -4.18
CA GLY A 193 -48.43 0.25 -4.22
C GLY A 193 -46.98 0.67 -4.42
N TYR A 194 -46.77 1.65 -5.29
CA TYR A 194 -45.45 2.22 -5.52
C TYR A 194 -44.86 2.86 -4.26
N GLU A 195 -45.66 3.62 -3.49
CA GLU A 195 -45.21 4.24 -2.24
C GLU A 195 -44.83 3.20 -1.17
N LYS A 196 -45.55 2.08 -1.08
CA LYS A 196 -45.21 0.99 -0.15
C LYS A 196 -43.88 0.33 -0.51
N ILE A 197 -43.66 -0.01 -1.78
CA ILE A 197 -42.42 -0.67 -2.23
C ILE A 197 -41.23 0.29 -2.10
N LYS A 198 -41.44 1.57 -2.43
CA LYS A 198 -40.41 2.62 -2.25
C LYS A 198 -39.97 2.73 -0.80
N LYS A 199 -40.92 2.68 0.15
CA LYS A 199 -40.60 2.71 1.58
C LYS A 199 -39.76 1.52 2.02
N VAL A 200 -40.04 0.32 1.51
CA VAL A 200 -39.23 -0.89 1.82
C VAL A 200 -37.80 -0.76 1.28
N CYS A 201 -37.62 -0.20 0.08
CA CYS A 201 -36.27 0.06 -0.44
C CYS A 201 -35.52 1.13 0.40
N GLU A 202 -36.20 2.19 0.84
CA GLU A 202 -35.61 3.22 1.71
C GLU A 202 -35.25 2.68 3.10
N GLU A 203 -36.09 1.82 3.68
CA GLU A 203 -35.80 1.15 4.96
C GLU A 203 -34.59 0.20 4.86
N ALA A 204 -34.40 -0.45 3.71
CA ALA A 204 -33.24 -1.29 3.45
C ALA A 204 -31.94 -0.46 3.30
N GLU A 205 -31.99 0.70 2.66
CA GLU A 205 -30.84 1.62 2.55
C GLU A 205 -30.44 2.21 3.90
N VAL A 206 -31.43 2.67 4.69
CA VAL A 206 -31.16 3.18 6.05
C VAL A 206 -30.55 2.09 6.92
N TRP A 207 -30.97 0.83 6.73
CA TRP A 207 -30.38 -0.29 7.44
C TRP A 207 -28.92 -0.54 7.01
N LEU A 208 -28.64 -0.54 5.70
CA LEU A 208 -27.28 -0.66 5.15
C LEU A 208 -26.34 0.42 5.71
N GLU A 209 -26.77 1.68 5.72
CA GLU A 209 -25.98 2.80 6.24
C GLU A 209 -25.74 2.70 7.76
N ALA A 210 -26.71 2.17 8.50
CA ALA A 210 -26.64 2.06 9.96
C ALA A 210 -25.89 0.81 10.47
N HIS A 211 -25.66 -0.20 9.61
CA HIS A 211 -25.10 -1.50 9.99
C HIS A 211 -23.86 -1.85 9.15
N GLY A 212 -22.97 -0.89 8.92
CA GLY A 212 -21.73 -1.11 8.16
C GLY A 212 -20.73 -2.08 8.81
N ASP A 213 -20.95 -2.46 10.06
CA ASP A 213 -20.18 -3.42 10.85
C ASP A 213 -20.92 -4.76 11.08
N ALA A 214 -22.08 -4.95 10.45
CA ALA A 214 -22.82 -6.20 10.54
C ALA A 214 -22.05 -7.38 9.94
N SER A 215 -22.28 -8.57 10.47
CA SER A 215 -21.70 -9.81 9.95
C SER A 215 -22.22 -10.13 8.55
N LYS A 216 -21.47 -10.96 7.82
CA LYS A 216 -21.91 -11.49 6.52
C LYS A 216 -23.31 -12.12 6.60
N ASP A 217 -23.54 -12.95 7.61
CA ASP A 217 -24.81 -13.66 7.79
C ASP A 217 -25.98 -12.68 7.97
N GLU A 218 -25.78 -11.55 8.67
CA GLU A 218 -26.80 -10.52 8.84
C GLU A 218 -27.10 -9.77 7.53
N PHE A 219 -26.09 -9.53 6.68
CA PHE A 219 -26.30 -8.97 5.34
C PHE A 219 -27.07 -9.94 4.43
N ASP A 220 -26.69 -11.22 4.43
CA ASP A 220 -27.34 -12.28 3.65
C ASP A 220 -28.82 -12.46 4.08
N ASP A 221 -29.08 -12.50 5.40
CA ASP A 221 -30.43 -12.56 5.96
C ASP A 221 -31.27 -11.33 5.58
N LYS A 222 -30.66 -10.14 5.62
CA LYS A 222 -31.34 -8.91 5.23
C LYS A 222 -31.68 -8.89 3.74
N GLU A 223 -30.77 -9.37 2.89
CA GLU A 223 -31.00 -9.51 1.46
C GLU A 223 -32.17 -10.46 1.19
N GLN A 224 -32.24 -11.60 1.88
CA GLN A 224 -33.37 -12.53 1.76
C GLN A 224 -34.69 -11.87 2.20
N GLN A 225 -34.73 -11.22 3.37
CA GLN A 225 -35.93 -10.53 3.87
C GLN A 225 -36.41 -9.43 2.90
N PHE A 226 -35.47 -8.67 2.32
CA PHE A 226 -35.78 -7.67 1.31
C PHE A 226 -36.30 -8.29 0.00
N ASN A 227 -35.74 -9.44 -0.40
CA ASN A 227 -36.21 -10.21 -1.55
C ASN A 227 -37.65 -10.70 -1.38
N GLU A 228 -37.96 -11.31 -0.25
CA GLU A 228 -39.29 -11.81 0.07
C GLU A 228 -40.30 -10.65 0.12
N SER A 229 -40.03 -9.63 0.94
CA SER A 229 -40.91 -8.46 1.10
C SER A 229 -41.19 -7.74 -0.23
N PHE A 230 -40.17 -7.61 -1.08
CA PHE A 230 -40.32 -6.98 -2.40
C PHE A 230 -41.18 -7.83 -3.34
N SER A 231 -41.03 -9.16 -3.30
CA SER A 231 -41.79 -10.08 -4.15
C SER A 231 -43.26 -10.18 -3.76
N GLU A 232 -43.57 -10.24 -2.46
CA GLU A 232 -44.93 -10.26 -1.93
C GLU A 232 -45.67 -8.98 -2.30
N LEU A 233 -45.06 -7.82 -2.05
CA LEU A 233 -45.67 -6.54 -2.40
C LEU A 233 -45.85 -6.39 -3.91
N LEU A 234 -44.90 -6.87 -4.73
CA LEU A 234 -45.07 -6.86 -6.18
C LEU A 234 -46.24 -7.72 -6.67
N ALA A 235 -46.49 -8.87 -6.04
CA ALA A 235 -47.57 -9.79 -6.40
C ALA A 235 -48.95 -9.24 -5.99
N ASP A 236 -49.05 -8.64 -4.80
CA ASP A 236 -50.28 -8.01 -4.30
C ASP A 236 -50.72 -6.77 -5.09
N LEU A 237 -49.80 -6.21 -5.90
CA LEU A 237 -49.98 -4.94 -6.61
C LEU A 237 -49.98 -5.08 -8.14
N SER A 238 -49.77 -6.29 -8.67
CA SER A 238 -50.00 -6.62 -10.08
C SER A 238 -51.48 -6.94 -10.30
N PHE A 239 -52.14 -6.11 -11.11
CA PHE A 239 -53.47 -6.36 -11.66
C PHE A 239 -53.48 -7.52 -12.66
#